data_AF-A0A7W7JYA4-F1
#
_entry.id   AF-A0A7W7JYA4-F1
#
_cell.length_a   1.000
_cell.length_b   1.000
_cell.length_c   1.000
_cell.angle_alpha   90.00
_cell.angle_beta   90.00
_cell.angle_gamma   90.00
#
_symmetry.space_group_name_H-M   'P 1'
#
loop_
_entity.id
_entity.type
_entity.pdbx_description
1 polymer ?
#
loop_
_entity_poly.entity_id
_entity_poly.type
_entity_poly.pdbx_seq_one_letter_code
_entity_poly.pdbx_strand_id
1 'polypeptide(L)'
;MVEQRNLSSLAFRLERFTFDLFKLQGFEVALPESDRAWGHDLMVDTGRALAVVEVKLYSSSTPASRNIIVALDYLERSRIANGAAFGILVTNSRLAPSQRSRLESFPALRVYDIDILAGLAQGHPSLAAELEEISRSALVFRGEDLPIAEPVDPAKTLAELMEGDLPELAEPEELPVAPPPEPPKRGADLCADIHGVGKSVAKPFEEACEAAVRWLFEDELIAFDDQHESHTGHNIFDLVARIASKEDFWQALISDFRARYIVFEFKNYSKPIRQREIYTTEKYLYPIAMRGAAIIVSRHGADAGADAAMRGALRESGKLILSLSVKELCSMLHARDAGSDHLATLVSKLDDMLMGLER
;
A
#
# COMPACT_ATOMS: atom_id res chain seq x y z
N MET A 1 -3.74 13.65 -14.44
CA MET A 1 -4.21 14.38 -13.24
C MET A 1 -5.48 13.78 -12.64
N VAL A 2 -5.89 12.57 -13.06
CA VAL A 2 -7.13 11.90 -12.61
C VAL A 2 -6.84 10.71 -11.67
N GLU A 3 -5.64 10.12 -11.70
CA GLU A 3 -5.33 8.83 -11.03
C GLU A 3 -5.14 8.85 -9.50
N GLN A 4 -4.48 9.84 -8.92
CA GLN A 4 -4.29 9.86 -7.45
C GLN A 4 -5.59 10.11 -6.66
N ARG A 5 -6.69 10.48 -7.35
CA ARG A 5 -7.96 10.82 -6.71
C ARG A 5 -8.81 9.62 -6.31
N ASN A 6 -8.60 8.43 -6.88
CA ASN A 6 -9.53 7.31 -6.63
C ASN A 6 -9.28 6.66 -5.25
N LEU A 7 -8.05 6.19 -4.99
CA LEU A 7 -7.72 5.60 -3.69
C LEU A 7 -7.68 6.61 -2.54
N SER A 8 -7.25 7.86 -2.76
CA SER A 8 -7.34 8.90 -1.73
C SER A 8 -8.81 9.24 -1.40
N SER A 9 -9.69 9.23 -2.41
CA SER A 9 -11.12 9.41 -2.19
C SER A 9 -11.74 8.21 -1.49
N LEU A 10 -11.30 6.99 -1.79
CA LEU A 10 -11.76 5.78 -1.10
C LEU A 10 -11.27 5.73 0.34
N ALA A 11 -10.03 6.18 0.62
CA ALA A 11 -9.50 6.28 1.97
C ALA A 11 -10.35 7.25 2.80
N PHE A 12 -10.64 8.44 2.26
CA PHE A 12 -11.54 9.40 2.90
C PHE A 12 -12.97 8.86 3.08
N ARG A 13 -13.48 8.06 2.13
CA ARG A 13 -14.77 7.36 2.30
C ARG A 13 -14.71 6.34 3.44
N LEU A 14 -13.61 5.61 3.60
CA LEU A 14 -13.43 4.68 4.71
C LEU A 14 -13.31 5.41 6.05
N GLU A 15 -12.61 6.54 6.10
CA GLU A 15 -12.57 7.42 7.28
C GLU A 15 -13.97 7.91 7.64
N ARG A 16 -14.75 8.36 6.65
CA ARG A 16 -16.12 8.82 6.86
C ARG A 16 -17.04 7.69 7.33
N PHE A 17 -16.95 6.53 6.68
CA PHE A 17 -17.64 5.32 7.10
C PHE A 17 -17.32 4.99 8.57
N THR A 18 -16.05 5.06 8.96
CA THR A 18 -15.60 4.77 10.33
C THR A 18 -16.16 5.78 11.33
N PHE A 19 -16.17 7.06 10.97
CA PHE A 19 -16.80 8.12 11.76
C PHE A 19 -18.29 7.84 11.99
N ASP A 20 -19.03 7.56 10.92
CA ASP A 20 -20.47 7.32 10.99
C ASP A 20 -20.78 6.02 11.75
N LEU A 21 -19.95 4.98 11.57
CA LEU A 21 -20.03 3.72 12.32
C LEU A 21 -19.91 3.96 13.83
N PHE A 22 -18.85 4.65 14.28
CA PHE A 22 -18.66 4.90 15.72
C PHE A 22 -19.71 5.84 16.31
N LYS A 23 -20.21 6.82 15.56
CA LYS A 23 -21.34 7.66 15.99
C LYS A 23 -22.61 6.83 16.22
N LEU A 24 -22.90 5.86 15.36
CA LEU A 24 -24.06 4.98 15.54
C LEU A 24 -23.94 4.04 16.76
N GLN A 25 -22.71 3.70 17.16
CA GLN A 25 -22.45 2.97 18.41
C GLN A 25 -22.60 3.85 19.67
N GLY A 26 -22.94 5.13 19.52
CA GLY A 26 -23.18 6.06 20.61
C GLY A 26 -21.93 6.77 21.14
N PHE A 27 -20.80 6.69 20.43
CA PHE A 27 -19.56 7.35 20.83
C PHE A 27 -19.49 8.81 20.38
N GLU A 28 -18.76 9.63 21.15
CA GLU A 28 -18.42 10.98 20.71
C GLU A 28 -17.16 10.93 19.83
N VAL A 29 -17.34 11.14 18.53
CA VAL A 29 -16.25 11.15 17.55
C VAL A 29 -15.91 12.58 17.15
N ALA A 30 -14.61 12.91 17.16
CA ALA A 30 -14.04 14.16 16.68
C ALA A 30 -13.09 13.91 15.51
N LEU A 31 -13.05 14.85 14.57
CA LEU A 31 -12.10 14.90 13.46
C LEU A 31 -11.00 15.91 13.82
N PRO A 32 -9.74 15.69 13.39
CA PRO A 32 -8.66 16.63 13.62
C PRO A 32 -8.96 17.98 12.94
N GLU A 33 -8.63 19.08 13.62
CA GLU A 33 -8.81 20.44 13.08
C GLU A 33 -7.92 20.71 11.84
N SER A 34 -6.87 19.92 11.66
CA SER A 34 -6.05 19.86 10.43
C SER A 34 -5.27 18.54 10.37
N ASP A 35 -4.85 18.10 9.16
CA ASP A 35 -4.08 16.85 8.91
C ASP A 35 -2.81 16.68 9.76
N ARG A 36 -2.32 17.73 10.42
CA ARG A 36 -1.12 17.70 11.27
C ARG A 36 -1.41 17.85 12.76
N ALA A 37 -2.67 18.08 13.15
CA ALA A 37 -2.98 18.48 14.52
C ALA A 37 -2.73 17.32 15.50
N TRP A 38 -3.15 16.10 15.15
CA TRP A 38 -3.17 15.00 16.11
C TRP A 38 -2.39 13.74 15.69
N GLY A 39 -1.97 13.64 14.43
CA GLY A 39 -1.23 12.47 13.93
C GLY A 39 -2.07 11.17 13.90
N HIS A 40 -3.38 11.30 13.75
CA HIS A 40 -4.36 10.22 13.55
C HIS A 40 -5.60 10.80 12.86
N ASP A 41 -6.48 9.93 12.36
CA ASP A 41 -7.63 10.32 11.53
C ASP A 41 -8.88 10.68 12.35
N LEU A 42 -9.15 9.96 13.45
CA LEU A 42 -10.30 10.23 14.33
C LEU A 42 -9.91 10.12 15.80
N MET A 43 -10.57 10.90 16.65
CA MET A 43 -10.55 10.72 18.10
C MET A 43 -11.93 10.28 18.57
N VAL A 44 -12.00 9.24 19.38
CA VAL A 44 -13.24 8.65 19.88
C VAL A 44 -13.24 8.70 21.41
N ASP A 45 -14.24 9.34 21.98
CA ASP A 45 -14.54 9.27 23.41
C ASP A 45 -15.65 8.24 23.63
N THR A 46 -15.33 7.18 24.39
CA THR A 46 -16.26 6.11 24.75
C THR A 46 -17.13 6.45 25.96
N GLY A 47 -16.97 7.64 26.54
CA GLY A 47 -17.53 8.07 27.82
C GLY A 47 -16.72 7.56 29.03
N ARG A 48 -15.76 6.66 28.81
CA ARG A 48 -14.85 6.12 29.85
C ARG A 48 -13.39 6.40 29.54
N ALA A 49 -13.03 6.43 28.27
CA ALA A 49 -11.66 6.59 27.82
C ALA A 49 -11.61 7.23 26.43
N LEU A 50 -10.50 7.92 26.17
CA LEU A 50 -10.17 8.46 24.86
C LEU A 50 -9.41 7.42 24.04
N ALA A 51 -9.77 7.33 22.76
CA ALA A 51 -9.12 6.50 21.77
C ALA A 51 -8.68 7.33 20.57
N VAL A 52 -7.49 7.03 20.06
CA VAL A 52 -7.06 7.51 18.74
C VAL A 52 -7.35 6.45 17.69
N VAL A 53 -7.75 6.86 16.49
CA VAL A 53 -8.08 5.97 15.39
C VAL A 53 -7.28 6.35 14.17
N GLU A 54 -6.57 5.37 13.62
CA GLU A 54 -5.89 5.46 12.32
C GLU A 54 -6.63 4.57 11.33
N VAL A 55 -6.92 5.09 10.14
CA VAL A 55 -7.63 4.39 9.07
C VAL A 55 -6.65 4.12 7.94
N LYS A 56 -6.49 2.85 7.56
CA LYS A 56 -5.64 2.43 6.45
C LYS A 56 -6.45 1.67 5.42
N LEU A 57 -6.51 2.20 4.21
CA LEU A 57 -7.04 1.51 3.05
C LEU A 57 -5.90 0.82 2.28
N TYR A 58 -6.08 -0.46 1.97
CA TYR A 58 -5.17 -1.22 1.11
C TYR A 58 -5.90 -1.78 -0.11
N SER A 59 -5.19 -1.80 -1.23
CA SER A 59 -5.61 -2.42 -2.50
C SER A 59 -5.47 -3.94 -2.52
N SER A 60 -5.04 -4.54 -1.40
CA SER A 60 -5.01 -5.99 -1.24
C SER A 60 -5.76 -6.47 0.00
N SER A 61 -6.43 -7.61 -0.15
CA SER A 61 -7.16 -8.31 0.91
C SER A 61 -6.27 -8.76 2.06
N THR A 62 -4.99 -9.01 1.78
CA THR A 62 -3.97 -9.35 2.78
C THR A 62 -2.70 -8.53 2.50
N PRO A 63 -2.60 -7.29 3.01
CA PRO A 63 -1.46 -6.42 2.75
C PRO A 63 -0.17 -6.98 3.37
N ALA A 64 0.98 -6.52 2.86
CA ALA A 64 2.30 -6.85 3.40
C ALA A 64 2.37 -6.66 4.92
N SER A 65 3.04 -7.59 5.62
CA SER A 65 3.18 -7.55 7.09
C SER A 65 3.80 -6.25 7.58
N ARG A 66 4.77 -5.71 6.84
CA ARG A 66 5.44 -4.46 7.19
C ARG A 66 4.51 -3.25 7.21
N ASN A 67 3.59 -3.13 6.24
CA ASN A 67 2.67 -1.99 6.19
C ASN A 67 1.84 -1.91 7.48
N ILE A 68 1.28 -3.05 7.91
CA ILE A 68 0.52 -3.15 9.17
C ILE A 68 1.39 -2.82 10.38
N ILE A 69 2.61 -3.35 10.46
CA ILE A 69 3.51 -3.12 11.59
C ILE A 69 3.87 -1.65 11.73
N VAL A 70 4.23 -0.99 10.62
CA VAL A 70 4.55 0.43 10.61
C VAL A 70 3.33 1.27 11.01
N ALA A 71 2.13 0.92 10.51
CA ALA A 71 0.90 1.59 10.90
C ALA A 71 0.62 1.45 12.41
N LEU A 72 0.86 0.28 13.01
CA LEU A 72 0.74 0.07 14.45
C LEU A 72 1.76 0.91 15.24
N ASP A 73 3.01 0.98 14.77
CA ASP A 73 4.05 1.81 15.41
C ASP A 73 3.65 3.30 15.41
N TYR A 74 3.13 3.83 14.30
CA TYR A 74 2.64 5.22 14.25
C TYR A 74 1.42 5.43 15.15
N LEU A 75 0.47 4.49 15.14
CA LEU A 75 -0.72 4.56 15.97
C LEU A 75 -0.36 4.57 17.47
N GLU A 76 0.57 3.73 17.91
CA GLU A 76 1.02 3.71 19.30
C GLU A 76 1.68 5.03 19.71
N ARG A 77 2.47 5.62 18.82
CA ARG A 77 3.10 6.92 19.05
C ARG A 77 2.06 8.03 19.16
N SER A 78 1.06 8.01 18.28
CA SER A 78 -0.07 8.95 18.30
C SER A 78 -0.89 8.80 19.58
N ARG A 79 -1.16 7.55 20.00
CA ARG A 79 -1.88 7.23 21.24
C ARG A 79 -1.18 7.84 22.45
N ILE A 80 0.13 7.61 22.58
CA ILE A 80 0.94 8.15 23.69
C ILE A 80 0.98 9.69 23.63
N ALA A 81 1.23 10.26 22.45
CA ALA A 81 1.32 11.71 22.27
C ALA A 81 0.03 12.46 22.61
N ASN A 82 -1.13 11.82 22.43
CA ASN A 82 -2.45 12.38 22.73
C ASN A 82 -3.01 11.90 24.09
N GLY A 83 -2.25 11.13 24.87
CA GLY A 83 -2.71 10.62 26.18
C GLY A 83 -3.93 9.69 26.09
N ALA A 84 -4.14 9.04 24.95
CA ALA A 84 -5.27 8.13 24.75
C ALA A 84 -5.03 6.77 25.42
N ALA A 85 -6.08 6.18 25.98
CA ALA A 85 -6.00 4.91 26.69
C ALA A 85 -5.69 3.75 25.73
N PHE A 86 -6.27 3.77 24.53
CA PHE A 86 -6.04 2.78 23.49
C PHE A 86 -6.02 3.42 22.10
N GLY A 87 -5.49 2.68 21.13
CA GLY A 87 -5.49 3.06 19.71
C GLY A 87 -6.21 2.01 18.88
N ILE A 88 -6.94 2.44 17.85
CA ILE A 88 -7.66 1.56 16.93
C ILE A 88 -7.10 1.76 15.52
N LEU A 89 -6.55 0.69 14.93
CA LEU A 89 -6.24 0.65 13.50
C LEU A 89 -7.45 0.08 12.76
N VAL A 90 -8.08 0.88 11.91
CA VAL A 90 -9.20 0.47 11.06
C VAL A 90 -8.69 0.17 9.66
N THR A 91 -9.06 -0.98 9.09
CA THR A 91 -8.61 -1.37 7.75
C THR A 91 -9.63 -2.21 6.99
N ASN A 92 -9.66 -2.06 5.66
CA ASN A 92 -10.50 -2.87 4.77
C ASN A 92 -9.94 -4.27 4.48
N SER A 93 -8.81 -4.63 5.10
CA SER A 93 -8.09 -5.88 4.82
C SER A 93 -8.02 -6.77 6.04
N ARG A 94 -7.97 -8.08 5.82
CA ARG A 94 -7.80 -9.05 6.89
C ARG A 94 -6.35 -9.12 7.34
N LEU A 95 -6.16 -9.34 8.63
CA LEU A 95 -4.84 -9.60 9.18
C LEU A 95 -4.50 -11.08 9.05
N ALA A 96 -3.37 -11.37 8.43
CA ALA A 96 -2.73 -12.67 8.45
C ALA A 96 -2.37 -13.09 9.88
N PRO A 97 -2.26 -14.40 10.18
CA PRO A 97 -1.91 -14.88 11.52
C PRO A 97 -0.63 -14.25 12.09
N SER A 98 0.40 -14.05 11.27
CA SER A 98 1.65 -13.41 11.68
C SER A 98 1.47 -11.95 12.11
N GLN A 99 0.56 -11.20 11.45
CA GLN A 99 0.23 -9.83 11.82
C GLN A 99 -0.56 -9.81 13.14
N ARG A 100 -1.49 -10.75 13.34
CA ARG A 100 -2.23 -10.88 14.61
C ARG A 100 -1.29 -11.20 15.78
N SER A 101 -0.33 -12.11 15.61
CA SER A 101 0.68 -12.38 16.65
C SER A 101 1.53 -11.16 16.98
N ARG A 102 1.81 -10.29 15.99
CA ARG A 102 2.55 -9.05 16.25
C ARG A 102 1.72 -8.02 17.02
N LEU A 103 0.40 -7.98 16.85
CA LEU A 103 -0.50 -7.13 17.62
C LEU A 103 -0.43 -7.43 19.13
N GLU A 104 -0.11 -8.66 19.54
CA GLU A 104 0.08 -9.04 20.95
C GLU A 104 1.21 -8.23 21.63
N SER A 105 2.15 -7.67 20.86
CA SER A 105 3.19 -6.76 21.37
C SER A 105 2.66 -5.35 21.69
N PHE A 106 1.42 -5.04 21.32
CA PHE A 106 0.77 -3.74 21.48
C PHE A 106 -0.53 -3.90 22.29
N PRO A 107 -0.45 -4.11 23.61
CA PRO A 107 -1.61 -4.44 24.44
C PRO A 107 -2.67 -3.34 24.49
N ALA A 108 -2.28 -2.08 24.24
CA ALA A 108 -3.18 -0.93 24.17
C ALA A 108 -3.72 -0.67 22.75
N LEU A 109 -3.35 -1.48 21.75
CA LEU A 109 -3.86 -1.33 20.39
C LEU A 109 -4.89 -2.39 20.04
N ARG A 110 -5.83 -2.01 19.19
CA ARG A 110 -6.84 -2.88 18.60
C ARG A 110 -6.81 -2.70 17.09
N VAL A 111 -7.18 -3.75 16.37
CA VAL A 111 -7.31 -3.71 14.90
C VAL A 111 -8.71 -4.10 14.51
N TYR A 112 -9.38 -3.21 13.80
CA TYR A 112 -10.73 -3.40 13.26
C TYR A 112 -10.56 -3.67 11.78
N ASP A 113 -10.41 -4.96 11.46
CA ASP A 113 -10.35 -5.44 10.08
C ASP A 113 -11.74 -5.54 9.46
N ILE A 114 -11.78 -5.92 8.18
CA ILE A 114 -13.02 -6.01 7.41
C ILE A 114 -14.09 -6.89 8.05
N ASP A 115 -13.72 -7.94 8.79
CA ASP A 115 -14.68 -8.85 9.42
C ASP A 115 -15.36 -8.17 10.62
N ILE A 116 -14.57 -7.45 11.43
CA ILE A 116 -15.11 -6.63 12.53
C ILE A 116 -15.98 -5.50 11.98
N LEU A 117 -15.52 -4.78 10.95
CA LEU A 117 -16.30 -3.70 10.34
C LEU A 117 -17.62 -4.20 9.76
N ALA A 118 -17.62 -5.36 9.08
CA ALA A 118 -18.83 -5.99 8.56
C ALA A 118 -19.79 -6.41 9.69
N GLY A 119 -19.26 -6.98 10.78
CA GLY A 119 -20.06 -7.35 11.95
C GLY A 119 -20.71 -6.14 12.62
N LEU A 120 -19.97 -5.05 12.82
CA LEU A 120 -20.50 -3.81 13.40
C LEU A 120 -21.51 -3.12 12.46
N ALA A 121 -21.34 -3.25 11.15
CA ALA A 121 -22.24 -2.67 10.15
C ALA A 121 -23.50 -3.53 9.88
N GLN A 122 -23.56 -4.78 10.35
CA GLN A 122 -24.62 -5.74 10.02
C GLN A 122 -26.04 -5.23 10.36
N GLY A 123 -26.19 -4.44 11.43
CA GLY A 123 -27.45 -3.82 11.84
C GLY A 123 -27.86 -2.57 11.03
N HIS A 124 -27.00 -2.11 10.11
CA HIS A 124 -27.12 -0.84 9.40
C HIS A 124 -26.94 -1.02 7.89
N PRO A 125 -28.02 -1.31 7.13
CA PRO A 125 -27.92 -1.68 5.71
C PRO A 125 -27.18 -0.67 4.82
N SER A 126 -27.28 0.63 5.11
CA SER A 126 -26.56 1.67 4.36
C SER A 126 -25.05 1.60 4.57
N LEU A 127 -24.60 1.39 5.81
CA LEU A 127 -23.19 1.25 6.13
C LEU A 127 -22.63 -0.07 5.57
N ALA A 128 -23.38 -1.16 5.68
CA ALA A 128 -22.97 -2.44 5.11
C ALA A 128 -22.75 -2.33 3.58
N ALA A 129 -23.66 -1.66 2.87
CA ALA A 129 -23.53 -1.43 1.44
C ALA A 129 -22.33 -0.51 1.09
N GLU A 130 -22.09 0.52 1.90
CA GLU A 130 -20.95 1.43 1.71
C GLU A 130 -19.61 0.70 1.91
N LEU A 131 -19.48 -0.11 2.96
CA LEU A 131 -18.28 -0.92 3.21
C LEU A 131 -18.01 -1.90 2.07
N GLU A 132 -19.06 -2.52 1.54
CA GLU A 132 -18.96 -3.41 0.38
C GLU A 132 -18.46 -2.66 -0.86
N GLU A 133 -19.01 -1.47 -1.14
CA GLU A 133 -18.60 -0.66 -2.29
C GLU A 133 -17.14 -0.18 -2.16
N ILE A 134 -16.73 0.29 -0.97
CA ILE A 134 -15.35 0.69 -0.69
C ILE A 134 -14.41 -0.51 -0.92
N SER A 135 -14.75 -1.66 -0.34
CA SER A 135 -13.92 -2.86 -0.42
C SER A 135 -13.78 -3.36 -1.85
N ARG A 136 -14.89 -3.40 -2.60
CA ARG A 136 -14.89 -3.82 -4.02
C ARG A 136 -14.07 -2.87 -4.89
N SER A 137 -14.15 -1.57 -4.61
CA SER A 137 -13.43 -0.55 -5.38
C SER A 137 -11.92 -0.54 -5.07
N ALA A 138 -11.54 -0.87 -3.83
CA ALA A 138 -10.13 -0.94 -3.43
C ALA A 138 -9.45 -2.24 -3.92
N LEU A 139 -10.15 -3.38 -3.85
CA LEU A 139 -9.60 -4.71 -4.13
C LEU A 139 -9.72 -5.11 -5.61
N VAL A 140 -9.19 -4.27 -6.50
CA VAL A 140 -9.37 -4.36 -7.97
C VAL A 140 -8.94 -5.70 -8.57
N PHE A 141 -7.76 -6.20 -8.16
CA PHE A 141 -7.12 -7.38 -8.77
C PHE A 141 -7.29 -8.66 -7.98
N ARG A 142 -8.31 -8.71 -7.15
CA ARG A 142 -8.50 -9.84 -6.25
C ARG A 142 -8.88 -11.10 -7.03
N GLY A 143 -8.14 -12.18 -6.78
CA GLY A 143 -8.30 -13.45 -7.50
C GLY A 143 -9.46 -14.34 -7.01
N GLU A 144 -10.04 -14.05 -5.85
CA GLU A 144 -11.10 -14.86 -5.21
C GLU A 144 -12.27 -13.99 -4.71
N ASP A 145 -13.49 -14.54 -4.58
CA ASP A 145 -14.66 -13.85 -4.00
C ASP A 145 -14.42 -13.43 -2.55
N LEU A 146 -15.03 -12.32 -2.08
CA LEU A 146 -14.87 -11.86 -0.68
C LEU A 146 -15.11 -13.03 0.25
N PRO A 147 -14.14 -13.37 1.11
CA PRO A 147 -14.34 -14.53 1.93
C PRO A 147 -15.52 -14.20 2.84
N ILE A 148 -16.33 -15.20 3.16
CA ILE A 148 -17.46 -14.98 4.08
C ILE A 148 -16.88 -14.36 5.35
N ALA A 149 -17.45 -13.23 5.77
CA ALA A 149 -17.00 -12.53 6.96
C ALA A 149 -16.98 -13.52 8.13
N GLU A 150 -15.88 -13.58 8.85
CA GLU A 150 -15.84 -14.41 10.04
C GLU A 150 -16.88 -13.88 11.05
N PRO A 151 -17.69 -14.75 11.69
CA PRO A 151 -18.66 -14.29 12.66
C PRO A 151 -17.96 -13.55 13.79
N VAL A 152 -18.18 -12.25 13.88
CA VAL A 152 -17.75 -11.42 15.01
C VAL A 152 -18.96 -11.18 15.89
N ASP A 153 -18.78 -11.21 17.20
CA ASP A 153 -19.79 -10.72 18.15
C ASP A 153 -19.64 -9.19 18.30
N PRO A 154 -20.55 -8.38 17.72
CA PRO A 154 -20.44 -6.93 17.78
C PRO A 154 -20.55 -6.41 19.21
N ALA A 155 -21.38 -7.06 20.04
CA ALA A 155 -21.57 -6.67 21.43
C ALA A 155 -20.30 -6.96 22.24
N LYS A 156 -19.63 -8.09 22.00
CA LYS A 156 -18.32 -8.38 22.60
C LYS A 156 -17.26 -7.39 22.16
N THR A 157 -17.20 -7.07 20.86
CA THR A 157 -16.22 -6.09 20.32
C THR A 157 -16.41 -4.71 20.95
N LEU A 158 -17.67 -4.28 21.07
CA LEU A 158 -18.02 -3.01 21.71
C LEU A 158 -17.74 -3.03 23.22
N ALA A 159 -18.05 -4.15 23.88
CA ALA A 159 -17.72 -4.36 25.29
C ALA A 159 -16.20 -4.36 25.51
N GLU A 160 -15.39 -4.93 24.62
CA GLU A 160 -13.93 -4.84 24.71
C GLU A 160 -13.44 -3.38 24.59
N LEU A 161 -14.18 -2.52 23.88
CA LEU A 161 -13.89 -1.09 23.78
C LEU A 161 -14.33 -0.28 25.02
N MET A 162 -15.40 -0.73 25.70
CA MET A 162 -16.00 -0.04 26.85
C MET A 162 -15.56 -0.60 28.22
N GLU A 163 -15.25 -1.89 28.28
CA GLU A 163 -15.02 -2.72 29.47
C GLU A 163 -13.71 -3.49 29.42
N GLY A 164 -13.15 -3.75 28.23
CA GLY A 164 -11.93 -4.54 28.09
C GLY A 164 -10.82 -3.91 28.91
N ASP A 165 -10.11 -4.74 29.71
CA ASP A 165 -9.08 -4.35 30.68
C ASP A 165 -8.38 -3.06 30.23
N LEU A 166 -8.92 -1.92 30.68
CA LEU A 166 -8.22 -0.67 30.60
C LEU A 166 -6.95 -0.98 31.39
N PRO A 167 -5.75 -0.98 30.77
CA PRO A 167 -4.53 -1.25 31.52
C PRO A 167 -4.62 -0.36 32.75
N GLU A 168 -4.71 -1.02 33.92
CA GLU A 168 -5.11 -0.44 35.22
C GLU A 168 -4.60 0.98 35.25
N LEU A 169 -5.50 1.97 35.00
CA LEU A 169 -5.15 3.31 34.48
C LEU A 169 -3.77 3.67 34.97
N ALA A 170 -2.77 3.46 34.11
CA ALA A 170 -1.37 3.69 34.46
C ALA A 170 -1.39 5.03 35.19
N GLU A 171 -1.00 5.04 36.48
CA GLU A 171 -1.02 6.29 37.22
C GLU A 171 -0.32 7.35 36.35
N PRO A 172 -0.67 8.64 36.39
CA PRO A 172 -0.09 9.63 35.47
C PRO A 172 1.45 9.60 35.37
N GLU A 173 2.15 8.98 36.33
CA GLU A 173 3.59 8.67 36.33
C GLU A 173 4.04 7.43 35.52
N GLU A 174 3.16 6.50 35.13
CA GLU A 174 3.46 5.26 34.39
C GLU A 174 3.24 5.33 32.88
N LEU A 175 2.51 6.34 32.36
CA LEU A 175 2.45 6.56 30.91
C LEU A 175 3.83 7.01 30.41
N PRO A 176 4.38 6.41 29.33
CA PRO A 176 5.67 6.81 28.81
C PRO A 176 5.66 8.31 28.50
N VAL A 177 6.52 9.05 29.22
CA VAL A 177 6.60 10.52 29.22
C VAL A 177 6.91 11.08 27.82
N ALA A 178 7.45 10.24 26.92
CA ALA A 178 7.71 10.59 25.54
C ALA A 178 7.27 9.47 24.58
N PRO A 179 6.70 9.82 23.40
CA PRO A 179 6.40 8.84 22.38
C PRO A 179 7.67 8.11 21.91
N PRO A 180 7.56 6.85 21.44
CA PRO A 180 8.67 6.11 20.82
C PRO A 180 9.40 6.96 19.75
N PRO A 181 10.66 6.67 19.40
CA PRO A 181 11.32 7.35 18.27
C PRO A 181 10.55 7.14 16.96
N GLU A 182 10.63 8.12 16.05
CA GLU A 182 10.02 7.98 14.71
C GLU A 182 10.59 6.76 13.99
N PRO A 183 9.74 5.95 13.33
CA PRO A 183 10.24 4.92 12.42
C PRO A 183 11.21 5.55 11.40
N PRO A 184 12.30 4.86 11.04
CA PRO A 184 13.26 5.39 10.09
C PRO A 184 12.59 5.64 8.73
N LYS A 185 12.77 6.86 8.18
CA LYS A 185 12.20 7.30 6.89
C LYS A 185 13.11 6.94 5.72
N ARG A 186 13.42 5.65 5.61
CA ARG A 186 14.37 5.14 4.60
C ARG A 186 13.87 5.40 3.18
N GLY A 187 12.56 5.35 2.96
CA GLY A 187 11.96 5.71 1.68
C GLY A 187 12.22 7.17 1.29
N ALA A 188 12.12 8.09 2.25
CA ALA A 188 12.43 9.51 2.04
C ALA A 188 13.92 9.73 1.70
N ASP A 189 14.82 9.03 2.39
CA ASP A 189 16.26 9.09 2.11
C ASP A 189 16.58 8.58 0.69
N LEU A 190 16.01 7.42 0.31
CA LEU A 190 16.16 6.85 -1.04
C LEU A 190 15.59 7.79 -2.13
N CYS A 191 14.47 8.46 -1.85
CA CYS A 191 13.92 9.45 -2.76
C CYS A 191 14.87 10.66 -2.93
N ALA A 192 15.47 11.14 -1.83
CA ALA A 192 16.46 12.21 -1.86
C ALA A 192 17.70 11.82 -2.66
N ASP A 193 18.18 10.58 -2.50
CA ASP A 193 19.32 10.04 -3.24
C ASP A 193 19.05 10.03 -4.76
N ILE A 194 17.90 9.53 -5.21
CA ILE A 194 17.51 9.53 -6.63
C ILE A 194 17.48 10.95 -7.19
N HIS A 195 16.95 11.91 -6.42
CA HIS A 195 16.90 13.32 -6.82
C HIS A 195 18.29 13.97 -6.87
N GLY A 196 19.22 13.54 -6.01
CA GLY A 196 20.60 14.00 -5.97
C GLY A 196 21.44 13.60 -7.21
N VAL A 197 21.04 12.57 -7.95
CA VAL A 197 21.76 12.13 -9.14
C VAL A 197 21.56 13.10 -10.31
N GLY A 198 22.66 13.48 -10.98
CA GLY A 198 22.64 14.32 -12.18
C GLY A 198 21.98 13.66 -13.40
N LYS A 199 21.43 14.47 -14.31
CA LYS A 199 20.71 13.99 -15.52
C LYS A 199 21.62 13.41 -16.61
N SER A 200 22.94 13.53 -16.48
CA SER A 200 23.93 13.08 -17.46
C SER A 200 24.63 11.77 -17.09
N VAL A 201 24.32 11.19 -15.92
CA VAL A 201 25.03 10.01 -15.41
C VAL A 201 24.03 8.87 -15.22
N ALA A 202 24.00 7.93 -16.17
CA ALA A 202 23.03 6.84 -16.20
C ALA A 202 23.23 5.85 -15.04
N LYS A 203 24.46 5.35 -14.86
CA LYS A 203 24.78 4.32 -13.87
C LYS A 203 24.42 4.67 -12.40
N PRO A 204 24.77 5.85 -11.86
CA PRO A 204 24.35 6.20 -10.49
C PRO A 204 22.83 6.33 -10.33
N PHE A 205 22.11 6.66 -11.41
CA PHE A 205 20.65 6.71 -11.37
C PHE A 205 20.06 5.31 -11.36
N GLU A 206 20.61 4.39 -12.17
CA GLU A 206 20.27 2.97 -12.15
C GLU A 206 20.50 2.38 -10.74
N GLU A 207 21.68 2.58 -10.15
CA GLU A 207 22.01 2.11 -8.80
C GLU A 207 21.07 2.68 -7.72
N ALA A 208 20.73 3.98 -7.78
CA ALA A 208 19.82 4.61 -6.83
C ALA A 208 18.37 4.08 -6.99
N CYS A 209 17.89 3.91 -8.22
CA CYS A 209 16.58 3.33 -8.49
C CYS A 209 16.51 1.85 -8.08
N GLU A 210 17.59 1.08 -8.31
CA GLU A 210 17.69 -0.31 -7.90
C GLU A 210 17.61 -0.45 -6.38
N ALA A 211 18.38 0.35 -5.63
CA ALA A 211 18.32 0.39 -4.17
C ALA A 211 16.91 0.73 -3.66
N ALA A 212 16.24 1.68 -4.32
CA ALA A 212 14.86 2.05 -4.01
C ALA A 212 13.88 0.91 -4.28
N VAL A 213 13.96 0.26 -5.44
CA VAL A 213 13.08 -0.86 -5.82
C VAL A 213 13.29 -2.07 -4.90
N ARG A 214 14.55 -2.40 -4.59
CA ARG A 214 14.88 -3.49 -3.66
C ARG A 214 14.28 -3.24 -2.28
N TRP A 215 14.44 -2.03 -1.74
CA TRP A 215 13.84 -1.70 -0.44
C TRP A 215 12.32 -1.64 -0.52
N LEU A 216 11.76 -1.04 -1.57
CA LEU A 216 10.31 -0.87 -1.74
C LEU A 216 9.57 -2.20 -1.83
N PHE A 217 10.20 -3.25 -2.37
CA PHE A 217 9.57 -4.54 -2.62
C PHE A 217 10.25 -5.73 -1.94
N GLU A 218 11.05 -5.53 -0.87
CA GLU A 218 11.77 -6.62 -0.18
C GLU A 218 10.84 -7.64 0.50
N ASP A 219 9.58 -7.27 0.77
CA ASP A 219 8.59 -8.16 1.39
C ASP A 219 7.84 -8.98 0.31
N GLU A 220 7.85 -8.50 -0.93
CA GLU A 220 7.05 -9.00 -2.06
C GLU A 220 7.87 -9.77 -3.09
N LEU A 221 9.14 -9.39 -3.26
CA LEU A 221 10.06 -9.90 -4.26
C LEU A 221 11.31 -10.50 -3.60
N ILE A 222 11.80 -11.58 -4.18
CA ILE A 222 13.00 -12.30 -3.71
C ILE A 222 13.91 -12.65 -4.87
N ALA A 223 15.13 -13.13 -4.57
CA ALA A 223 16.10 -13.55 -5.57
C ALA A 223 16.34 -12.48 -6.65
N PHE A 224 16.49 -11.24 -6.20
CA PHE A 224 16.92 -10.13 -7.04
C PHE A 224 18.30 -10.44 -7.65
N ASP A 225 18.40 -10.32 -8.96
CA ASP A 225 19.61 -10.61 -9.73
C ASP A 225 19.93 -9.44 -10.65
N ASP A 226 21.16 -8.98 -10.55
CA ASP A 226 21.71 -7.91 -11.39
C ASP A 226 22.26 -8.59 -12.63
N GLN A 227 21.54 -8.54 -13.74
CA GLN A 227 22.03 -9.15 -14.98
C GLN A 227 23.10 -8.28 -15.64
N HIS A 228 24.28 -8.27 -15.03
CA HIS A 228 25.50 -7.75 -15.64
C HIS A 228 26.21 -8.89 -16.38
N GLU A 229 26.18 -8.80 -17.72
CA GLU A 229 26.91 -9.60 -18.71
C GLU A 229 26.36 -10.98 -19.11
N SER A 230 25.93 -11.08 -20.37
CA SER A 230 26.08 -12.32 -21.15
C SER A 230 27.31 -12.21 -22.05
N HIS A 231 27.97 -13.33 -22.33
CA HIS A 231 29.20 -13.48 -23.13
C HIS A 231 29.17 -12.89 -24.57
N THR A 232 28.09 -12.21 -24.98
CA THR A 232 27.87 -11.66 -26.33
C THR A 232 27.66 -10.14 -26.37
N GLY A 233 27.80 -9.41 -25.26
CA GLY A 233 27.89 -7.93 -25.28
C GLY A 233 26.58 -7.17 -25.49
N HIS A 234 25.43 -7.83 -25.30
CA HIS A 234 24.12 -7.17 -25.28
C HIS A 234 23.53 -7.33 -23.88
N ASN A 235 23.64 -6.31 -23.03
CA ASN A 235 22.93 -6.29 -21.74
C ASN A 235 21.41 -6.21 -22.00
N ILE A 236 20.64 -7.00 -21.24
CA ILE A 236 19.26 -7.36 -21.57
C ILE A 236 18.26 -6.62 -20.66
N PHE A 237 18.57 -6.33 -19.39
CA PHE A 237 17.75 -5.50 -18.48
C PHE A 237 18.53 -5.19 -17.19
N ASP A 238 18.12 -4.18 -16.42
CA ASP A 238 18.89 -3.68 -15.27
C ASP A 238 18.73 -4.55 -14.02
N LEU A 239 17.51 -5.02 -13.72
CA LEU A 239 17.22 -5.84 -12.55
C LEU A 239 16.10 -6.84 -12.86
N VAL A 240 16.22 -8.07 -12.35
CA VAL A 240 15.13 -9.06 -12.37
C VAL A 240 14.88 -9.59 -10.96
N ALA A 241 13.63 -9.84 -10.60
CA ALA A 241 13.27 -10.40 -9.31
C ALA A 241 12.17 -11.45 -9.45
N ARG A 242 12.13 -12.41 -8.53
CA ARG A 242 11.08 -13.43 -8.44
C ARG A 242 9.97 -12.96 -7.52
N ILE A 243 8.74 -13.09 -7.98
CA ILE A 243 7.57 -12.73 -7.19
C ILE A 243 7.32 -13.84 -6.14
N ALA A 244 7.19 -13.43 -4.88
CA ALA A 244 6.88 -14.30 -3.75
C ALA A 244 5.73 -13.78 -2.86
N SER A 245 5.22 -12.58 -3.14
CA SER A 245 4.07 -11.99 -2.45
C SER A 245 2.79 -12.78 -2.67
N LYS A 246 1.90 -12.75 -1.67
CA LYS A 246 0.51 -13.22 -1.78
C LYS A 246 -0.49 -12.07 -2.01
N GLU A 247 -0.02 -10.84 -2.09
CA GLU A 247 -0.90 -9.70 -2.35
C GLU A 247 -1.48 -9.76 -3.76
N ASP A 248 -2.69 -9.21 -3.89
CA ASP A 248 -3.56 -9.38 -5.05
C ASP A 248 -2.91 -8.89 -6.35
N PHE A 249 -2.24 -7.73 -6.31
CA PHE A 249 -1.52 -7.19 -7.48
C PHE A 249 -0.49 -8.18 -8.03
N TRP A 250 0.35 -8.74 -7.15
CA TRP A 250 1.41 -9.67 -7.55
C TRP A 250 0.86 -11.02 -8.01
N GLN A 251 -0.21 -11.49 -7.38
CA GLN A 251 -0.90 -12.71 -7.82
C GLN A 251 -1.52 -12.53 -9.21
N ALA A 252 -2.13 -11.38 -9.50
CA ALA A 252 -2.63 -11.05 -10.84
C ALA A 252 -1.50 -11.04 -11.90
N LEU A 253 -0.31 -10.51 -11.57
CA LEU A 253 0.84 -10.60 -12.47
C LEU A 253 1.24 -12.06 -12.78
N ILE A 254 1.20 -12.94 -11.78
CA ILE A 254 1.50 -14.36 -11.95
C ILE A 254 0.44 -15.05 -12.81
N SER A 255 -0.84 -14.88 -12.51
CA SER A 255 -1.95 -15.61 -13.14
C SER A 255 -2.25 -15.09 -14.54
N ASP A 256 -2.30 -13.77 -14.70
CA ASP A 256 -2.92 -13.14 -15.88
C ASP A 256 -1.88 -12.71 -16.90
N PHE A 257 -0.67 -12.37 -16.43
CA PHE A 257 0.42 -11.86 -17.28
C PHE A 257 1.61 -12.82 -17.38
N ARG A 258 1.51 -14.04 -16.83
CA ARG A 258 2.57 -15.05 -16.83
C ARG A 258 3.89 -14.48 -16.31
N ALA A 259 3.85 -13.70 -15.25
CA ALA A 259 5.02 -13.11 -14.63
C ALA A 259 5.28 -13.81 -13.28
N ARG A 260 6.11 -14.85 -13.26
CA ARG A 260 6.73 -15.33 -12.00
C ARG A 260 7.99 -14.54 -11.67
N TYR A 261 8.55 -13.90 -12.68
CA TYR A 261 9.67 -12.98 -12.58
C TYR A 261 9.26 -11.66 -13.21
N ILE A 262 9.65 -10.56 -12.56
CA ILE A 262 9.42 -9.21 -13.04
C ILE A 262 10.76 -8.57 -13.41
N VAL A 263 10.77 -7.88 -14.55
CA VAL A 263 11.95 -7.15 -15.06
C VAL A 263 11.81 -5.68 -14.70
N PHE A 264 12.89 -5.05 -14.28
CA PHE A 264 12.98 -3.61 -14.09
C PHE A 264 14.01 -3.01 -15.04
N GLU A 265 13.68 -1.83 -15.55
CA GLU A 265 14.62 -0.97 -16.27
C GLU A 265 14.60 0.46 -15.74
N PHE A 266 15.75 1.11 -15.70
CA PHE A 266 15.91 2.46 -15.16
C PHE A 266 16.41 3.40 -16.26
N LYS A 267 15.66 4.48 -16.54
CA LYS A 267 15.98 5.44 -17.61
C LYS A 267 16.18 6.85 -17.09
N ASN A 268 17.42 7.31 -17.09
CA ASN A 268 17.82 8.65 -16.66
C ASN A 268 17.73 9.70 -17.79
N TYR A 269 16.53 9.93 -18.34
CA TYR A 269 16.33 10.93 -19.40
C TYR A 269 15.76 12.25 -18.88
N SER A 270 16.13 13.36 -19.54
CA SER A 270 15.59 14.68 -19.23
C SER A 270 14.18 14.93 -19.80
N LYS A 271 13.69 14.01 -20.62
CA LYS A 271 12.35 14.01 -21.23
C LYS A 271 11.68 12.67 -20.92
N PRO A 272 10.34 12.58 -21.00
CA PRO A 272 9.63 11.31 -20.89
C PRO A 272 10.18 10.26 -21.86
N ILE A 273 10.12 8.99 -21.46
CA ILE A 273 10.47 7.86 -22.34
C ILE A 273 9.49 7.80 -23.51
N ARG A 274 9.96 7.31 -24.65
CA ARG A 274 9.20 7.24 -25.89
C ARG A 274 8.93 5.79 -26.27
N GLN A 275 8.19 5.63 -27.35
CA GLN A 275 7.85 4.34 -27.96
C GLN A 275 9.05 3.39 -28.13
N ARG A 276 10.23 3.94 -28.51
CA ARG A 276 11.45 3.16 -28.78
C ARG A 276 11.92 2.41 -27.53
N GLU A 277 11.88 3.05 -26.37
CA GLU A 277 12.28 2.44 -25.10
C GLU A 277 11.38 1.25 -24.78
N ILE A 278 10.06 1.40 -24.96
CA ILE A 278 9.07 0.33 -24.73
C ILE A 278 9.37 -0.88 -25.61
N TYR A 279 9.61 -0.68 -26.92
CA TYR A 279 9.94 -1.77 -27.84
C TYR A 279 11.28 -2.44 -27.56
N THR A 280 12.19 -1.75 -26.87
CA THR A 280 13.45 -2.34 -26.45
C THR A 280 13.18 -3.29 -25.28
N THR A 281 12.49 -2.82 -24.24
CA THR A 281 12.08 -3.62 -23.09
C THR A 281 11.22 -4.83 -23.48
N GLU A 282 10.27 -4.64 -24.39
CA GLU A 282 9.35 -5.69 -24.83
C GLU A 282 10.07 -6.92 -25.42
N LYS A 283 11.19 -6.72 -26.13
CA LYS A 283 11.97 -7.81 -26.73
C LYS A 283 12.56 -8.75 -25.70
N TYR A 284 12.75 -8.26 -24.47
CA TYR A 284 13.34 -9.04 -23.39
C TYR A 284 12.30 -9.81 -22.58
N LEU A 285 11.05 -9.35 -22.60
CA LEU A 285 9.95 -10.07 -21.99
C LEU A 285 9.71 -11.38 -22.73
N TYR A 286 9.73 -12.47 -21.96
CA TYR A 286 9.55 -13.81 -22.45
C TYR A 286 8.50 -14.55 -21.62
N PRO A 287 7.19 -14.40 -21.96
CA PRO A 287 6.10 -15.01 -21.22
C PRO A 287 6.19 -16.53 -21.07
N ILE A 288 6.79 -17.24 -22.04
CA ILE A 288 7.01 -18.69 -21.96
C ILE A 288 7.94 -19.04 -20.80
N ALA A 289 8.97 -18.22 -20.55
CA ALA A 289 9.87 -18.35 -19.40
C ALA A 289 9.34 -17.64 -18.14
N MET A 290 8.05 -17.33 -18.09
CA MET A 290 7.39 -16.66 -16.97
C MET A 290 7.93 -15.25 -16.65
N ARG A 291 8.47 -14.57 -17.67
CA ARG A 291 8.92 -13.17 -17.63
C ARG A 291 8.01 -12.31 -18.51
N GLY A 292 6.71 -12.30 -18.19
CA GLY A 292 5.71 -11.60 -19.00
C GLY A 292 5.47 -10.13 -18.62
N ALA A 293 6.06 -9.63 -17.52
CA ALA A 293 5.87 -8.26 -17.04
C ALA A 293 7.19 -7.52 -16.79
N ALA A 294 7.19 -6.20 -17.08
CA ALA A 294 8.25 -5.27 -16.70
C ALA A 294 7.70 -3.98 -16.06
N ILE A 295 8.54 -3.34 -15.25
CA ILE A 295 8.36 -1.96 -14.76
C ILE A 295 9.55 -1.11 -15.21
N ILE A 296 9.29 -0.07 -15.98
CA ILE A 296 10.30 0.92 -16.39
C ILE A 296 10.19 2.13 -15.45
N VAL A 297 11.24 2.43 -14.70
CA VAL A 297 11.35 3.66 -13.91
C VAL A 297 12.11 4.71 -14.72
N SER A 298 11.54 5.91 -14.82
CA SER A 298 12.21 7.03 -15.49
C SER A 298 11.97 8.33 -14.75
N ARG A 299 12.74 9.39 -15.03
CA ARG A 299 12.54 10.67 -14.34
C ARG A 299 11.15 11.27 -14.53
N HIS A 300 10.63 11.17 -15.74
CA HIS A 300 9.45 11.93 -16.17
C HIS A 300 8.31 11.05 -16.67
N GLY A 301 8.39 9.73 -16.48
CA GLY A 301 7.39 8.79 -16.97
C GLY A 301 7.42 8.64 -18.48
N ALA A 302 6.31 8.18 -19.04
CA ALA A 302 6.10 7.92 -20.46
C ALA A 302 5.40 9.09 -21.17
N ASP A 303 5.67 9.26 -22.47
CA ASP A 303 4.83 10.08 -23.33
C ASP A 303 3.66 9.28 -23.94
N ALA A 304 2.75 9.96 -24.64
CA ALA A 304 1.58 9.32 -25.24
C ALA A 304 1.95 8.21 -26.25
N GLY A 305 3.10 8.32 -26.92
CA GLY A 305 3.59 7.29 -27.84
C GLY A 305 4.10 6.06 -27.11
N ALA A 306 4.80 6.24 -25.99
CA ALA A 306 5.16 5.15 -25.07
C ALA A 306 3.92 4.49 -24.47
N ASP A 307 2.92 5.27 -24.03
CA ASP A 307 1.67 4.70 -23.49
C ASP A 307 0.93 3.86 -24.53
N ALA A 308 0.87 4.34 -25.78
CA ALA A 308 0.30 3.59 -26.89
C ALA A 308 1.09 2.30 -27.17
N ALA A 309 2.42 2.33 -27.08
CA ALA A 309 3.23 1.12 -27.24
C ALA A 309 3.08 0.13 -26.08
N MET A 310 2.95 0.59 -24.83
CA MET A 310 2.71 -0.31 -23.70
C MET A 310 1.36 -1.02 -23.85
N ARG A 311 0.30 -0.28 -24.23
CA ARG A 311 -1.00 -0.87 -24.58
C ARG A 311 -0.91 -1.83 -25.78
N GLY A 312 -0.17 -1.46 -26.82
CA GLY A 312 0.08 -2.29 -27.99
C GLY A 312 0.78 -3.61 -27.64
N ALA A 313 1.85 -3.56 -26.83
CA ALA A 313 2.58 -4.73 -26.37
C ALA A 313 1.67 -5.69 -25.59
N LEU A 314 0.83 -5.16 -24.69
CA LEU A 314 -0.13 -5.95 -23.95
C LEU A 314 -1.19 -6.58 -24.87
N ARG A 315 -1.79 -5.78 -25.76
CA ARG A 315 -2.84 -6.24 -26.68
C ARG A 315 -2.35 -7.31 -27.66
N GLU A 316 -1.17 -7.11 -28.22
CA GLU A 316 -0.68 -7.91 -29.35
C GLU A 316 0.09 -9.15 -28.90
N SER A 317 0.73 -9.09 -27.73
CA SER A 317 1.63 -10.16 -27.26
C SER A 317 1.39 -10.62 -25.83
N GLY A 318 0.43 -10.01 -25.11
CA GLY A 318 0.17 -10.31 -23.70
C GLY A 318 1.28 -9.87 -22.75
N LYS A 319 2.22 -9.04 -23.21
CA LYS A 319 3.35 -8.56 -22.42
C LYS A 319 2.97 -7.28 -21.70
N LEU A 320 3.03 -7.31 -20.37
CA LEU A 320 2.74 -6.15 -19.55
C LEU A 320 4.00 -5.30 -19.36
N ILE A 321 3.91 -4.00 -19.65
CA ILE A 321 4.96 -3.03 -19.33
C ILE A 321 4.30 -1.87 -18.62
N LEU A 322 4.67 -1.63 -17.37
CA LEU A 322 4.24 -0.46 -16.61
C LEU A 322 5.36 0.57 -16.58
N SER A 323 5.01 1.86 -16.58
CA SER A 323 5.97 2.95 -16.42
C SER A 323 5.74 3.71 -15.12
N LEU A 324 6.81 3.90 -14.34
CA LEU A 324 6.85 4.77 -13.16
C LEU A 324 7.73 5.97 -13.42
N SER A 325 7.24 7.16 -13.07
CA SER A 325 8.08 8.34 -12.89
C SER A 325 8.81 8.29 -11.55
N VAL A 326 9.92 9.01 -11.40
CA VAL A 326 10.59 9.19 -10.09
C VAL A 326 9.63 9.78 -9.05
N LYS A 327 8.73 10.69 -9.46
CA LYS A 327 7.70 11.24 -8.58
C LYS A 327 6.79 10.14 -8.02
N GLU A 328 6.34 9.22 -8.88
CA GLU A 328 5.49 8.10 -8.48
C GLU A 328 6.25 7.11 -7.62
N LEU A 329 7.48 6.74 -7.98
CA LEU A 329 8.34 5.89 -7.15
C LEU A 329 8.54 6.48 -5.75
N CYS A 330 8.87 7.77 -5.65
CA CYS A 330 8.97 8.48 -4.37
C CYS A 330 7.66 8.47 -3.57
N SER A 331 6.51 8.61 -4.24
CA SER A 331 5.21 8.51 -3.58
C SER A 331 5.01 7.12 -2.96
N MET A 332 5.42 6.06 -3.65
CA MET A 332 5.35 4.68 -3.14
C MET A 332 6.33 4.46 -1.98
N LEU A 333 7.56 5.00 -2.08
CA LEU A 333 8.55 4.96 -1.00
C LEU A 333 8.03 5.63 0.28
N HIS A 334 7.42 6.81 0.16
CA HIS A 334 6.81 7.51 1.30
C HIS A 334 5.58 6.76 1.85
N ALA A 335 4.77 6.15 0.98
CA ALA A 335 3.64 5.34 1.43
C ALA A 335 4.12 4.16 2.29
N ARG A 336 5.20 3.48 1.87
CA ARG A 336 5.83 2.42 2.65
C ARG A 336 6.39 2.91 3.99
N ASP A 337 7.06 4.07 4.01
CA ASP A 337 7.54 4.70 5.27
C ASP A 337 6.39 5.03 6.24
N ALA A 338 5.18 5.26 5.74
CA ALA A 338 3.98 5.59 6.52
C ALA A 338 3.12 4.37 6.88
N GLY A 339 3.51 3.16 6.45
CA GLY A 339 2.68 1.96 6.59
C GLY A 339 1.40 1.98 5.75
N SER A 340 1.30 2.91 4.80
CA SER A 340 0.19 2.99 3.84
C SER A 340 0.42 2.05 2.66
N ASP A 341 -0.60 1.88 1.82
CA ASP A 341 -0.50 1.05 0.63
C ASP A 341 0.49 1.61 -0.41
N HIS A 342 1.65 0.97 -0.49
CA HIS A 342 2.69 1.33 -1.44
C HIS A 342 2.46 0.76 -2.85
N LEU A 343 1.53 -0.19 -3.03
CA LEU A 343 1.17 -0.78 -4.33
C LEU A 343 0.07 -0.01 -5.07
N ALA A 344 -0.67 0.85 -4.37
CA ALA A 344 -1.74 1.71 -4.89
C ALA A 344 -1.46 2.32 -6.28
N THR A 345 -0.25 2.84 -6.49
CA THR A 345 0.14 3.46 -7.77
C THR A 345 0.25 2.45 -8.90
N LEU A 346 0.81 1.27 -8.64
CA LEU A 346 0.92 0.20 -9.64
C LEU A 346 -0.45 -0.39 -9.96
N VAL A 347 -1.30 -0.56 -8.94
CA VAL A 347 -2.69 -1.02 -9.11
C VAL A 347 -3.47 -0.07 -10.02
N SER A 348 -3.46 1.24 -9.73
CA SER A 348 -4.14 2.22 -10.59
C SER A 348 -3.63 2.15 -12.03
N LYS A 349 -2.30 2.13 -12.23
CA LYS A 349 -1.73 2.07 -13.59
C LYS A 349 -2.13 0.83 -14.36
N LEU A 350 -2.20 -0.33 -13.69
CA LEU A 350 -2.64 -1.56 -14.33
C LEU A 350 -4.13 -1.49 -14.67
N ASP A 351 -4.96 -0.98 -13.77
CA ASP A 351 -6.41 -0.87 -13.96
C ASP A 351 -6.75 0.08 -15.10
N ASP A 352 -6.14 1.27 -15.10
CA ASP A 352 -6.29 2.26 -16.18
C ASP A 352 -5.80 1.73 -17.52
N MET A 353 -4.72 0.95 -17.52
CA MET A 353 -4.23 0.29 -18.73
C MET A 353 -5.27 -0.69 -19.27
N LEU A 354 -5.82 -1.56 -18.41
CA LEU A 354 -6.78 -2.59 -18.80
C LEU A 354 -8.12 -1.99 -19.24
N MET A 355 -8.64 -0.99 -18.52
CA MET A 355 -9.85 -0.25 -18.91
C MET A 355 -9.67 0.49 -20.24
N GLY A 356 -8.45 0.96 -20.52
CA GLY A 356 -8.11 1.69 -21.74
C GLY A 356 -7.72 0.81 -22.94
N LEU A 357 -7.81 -0.52 -22.85
CA LEU A 357 -7.53 -1.41 -23.99
C LEU A 357 -8.69 -1.40 -24.98
N GLU A 358 -8.48 -0.72 -26.12
CA GLU A 358 -9.38 -0.82 -27.27
C GLU A 358 -9.13 -2.13 -28.04
N ARG A 359 -10.21 -2.68 -28.62
CA ARG A 359 -10.19 -3.92 -29.43
C ARG A 359 -9.33 -3.79 -30.68
#